data_AF-A0A6G4ZWJ6-F1
#
_entry.id   AF-A0A6G4ZWJ6-F1
#
_cell.length_a   1.000
_cell.length_b   1.000
_cell.length_c   1.000
_cell.angle_alpha   90.00
_cell.angle_beta   90.00
_cell.angle_gamma   90.00
#
_symmetry.space_group_name_H-M   'P 1'
#
loop_
_entity.id
_entity.type
_entity.pdbx_description
1 polymer ?
#
loop_
_entity_poly.entity_id
_entity_poly.type
_entity_poly.pdbx_seq_one_letter_code
_entity_poly.pdbx_strand_id
1 'polypeptide(L)'
;VYTSRQLVILVTSAVTTQMRSLLAQAFDLVEEVNLLDSRDPANLALLNRPELGVTFTKLHCWRLVQFKKCVFMDSDTLVLQNCDELFSKEELSAVPDVGWPDCFNSGVLFCPLRGHLQCSHHICWRAWQL
;
A
#
# COMPACT_ATOMS: atom_id res chain seq x y z
N VAL A 1 -17.71 6.94 5.30
CA VAL A 1 -16.69 7.99 5.13
C VAL A 1 -16.55 8.27 3.64
N TYR A 2 -16.73 9.51 3.20
CA TYR A 2 -16.55 9.87 1.79
C TYR A 2 -15.15 10.41 1.59
N THR A 3 -14.47 10.04 0.50
CA THR A 3 -13.19 10.60 0.08
C THR A 3 -13.30 11.13 -1.34
N SER A 4 -12.53 12.15 -1.65
CA SER A 4 -12.37 12.69 -3.01
C SER A 4 -11.28 11.97 -3.83
N ARG A 5 -10.68 10.92 -3.26
CA ARG A 5 -9.46 10.27 -3.74
C ARG A 5 -9.76 8.87 -4.27
N GLN A 6 -8.93 8.38 -5.19
CA GLN A 6 -9.12 7.06 -5.77
C GLN A 6 -8.76 5.96 -4.76
N LEU A 7 -9.56 4.90 -4.72
CA LEU A 7 -9.33 3.73 -3.89
C LEU A 7 -8.63 2.65 -4.74
N VAL A 8 -7.44 2.23 -4.32
CA VAL A 8 -6.67 1.19 -5.02
C VAL A 8 -6.34 0.06 -4.07
N ILE A 9 -6.62 -1.17 -4.47
CA ILE A 9 -6.24 -2.37 -3.72
C ILE A 9 -5.19 -3.16 -4.48
N LEU A 10 -4.13 -3.56 -3.77
CA LEU A 10 -3.13 -4.48 -4.29
C LEU A 10 -3.54 -5.91 -3.90
N VAL A 11 -3.59 -6.83 -4.86
CA VAL A 11 -3.95 -8.24 -4.62
C VAL A 11 -2.89 -9.18 -5.18
N THR A 12 -2.71 -10.32 -4.55
CA THR A 12 -1.85 -11.40 -5.07
C THR A 12 -2.68 -12.39 -5.87
N SER A 13 -2.02 -13.25 -6.64
CA SER A 13 -2.67 -14.36 -7.37
C SER A 13 -3.45 -15.33 -6.47
N ALA A 14 -3.23 -15.29 -5.14
CA ALA A 14 -3.97 -16.11 -4.18
C ALA A 14 -5.43 -15.62 -3.97
N VAL A 15 -5.71 -14.35 -4.23
CA VAL A 15 -7.06 -13.79 -4.11
C VAL A 15 -7.93 -14.34 -5.24
N THR A 16 -9.03 -15.01 -4.89
CA THR A 16 -9.92 -15.67 -5.85
C THR A 16 -10.57 -14.68 -6.82
N THR A 17 -10.97 -15.17 -7.99
CA THR A 17 -11.69 -14.38 -8.99
C THR A 17 -13.00 -13.81 -8.44
N GLN A 18 -13.73 -14.60 -7.63
CA GLN A 18 -14.94 -14.14 -6.98
C GLN A 18 -14.66 -12.95 -6.04
N MET A 19 -13.59 -13.02 -5.24
CA MET A 19 -13.22 -11.94 -4.34
C MET A 19 -12.79 -10.69 -5.12
N ARG A 20 -12.02 -10.85 -6.20
CA ARG A 20 -11.63 -9.72 -7.07
C ARG A 20 -12.83 -8.99 -7.67
N SER A 21 -13.88 -9.72 -8.07
CA SER A 21 -15.13 -9.12 -8.56
C SER A 21 -15.88 -8.34 -7.48
N LEU A 22 -15.77 -8.75 -6.21
CA LEU A 22 -16.32 -7.99 -5.08
C LEU A 22 -15.47 -6.75 -4.78
N LEU A 23 -14.15 -6.88 -4.80
CA LEU A 23 -13.23 -5.76 -4.61
C LEU A 23 -13.40 -4.69 -5.70
N ALA A 24 -13.62 -5.08 -6.95
CA ALA A 24 -13.87 -4.16 -8.05
C ALA A 24 -15.18 -3.35 -7.91
N GLN A 25 -16.09 -3.73 -7.01
CA GLN A 25 -17.28 -2.94 -6.68
C GLN A 25 -17.00 -1.87 -5.63
N ALA A 26 -15.93 -2.03 -4.84
CA ALA A 26 -15.58 -1.15 -3.73
C ALA A 26 -14.35 -0.26 -4.01
N PHE A 27 -13.46 -0.68 -4.92
CA PHE A 27 -12.23 0.02 -5.27
C PHE A 27 -12.25 0.45 -6.74
N ASP A 28 -11.67 1.61 -7.03
CA ASP A 28 -11.54 2.14 -8.39
C ASP A 28 -10.53 1.34 -9.23
N LEU A 29 -9.53 0.74 -8.57
CA LEU A 29 -8.52 -0.09 -9.21
C LEU A 29 -8.16 -1.29 -8.33
N VAL A 30 -8.24 -2.48 -8.92
CA VAL A 30 -7.73 -3.74 -8.34
C VAL A 30 -6.45 -4.09 -9.09
N GLU A 31 -5.30 -3.79 -8.50
CA GLU A 31 -4.00 -4.04 -9.10
C GLU A 31 -3.46 -5.39 -8.62
N GLU A 32 -3.24 -6.31 -9.55
CA GLU A 32 -2.57 -7.57 -9.23
C GLU A 32 -1.06 -7.36 -9.15
N VAL A 33 -0.46 -7.74 -8.03
CA VAL A 33 0.97 -7.71 -7.81
C VAL A 33 1.47 -9.14 -7.62
N ASN A 34 2.57 -9.45 -8.30
CA ASN A 34 3.32 -10.65 -7.95
C ASN A 34 3.86 -10.46 -6.53
N LEU A 35 3.93 -11.54 -5.75
CA LEU A 35 4.75 -11.51 -4.56
C LEU A 35 6.15 -11.02 -4.96
N LEU A 36 6.73 -10.10 -4.19
CA LEU A 36 8.16 -9.81 -4.30
C LEU A 36 8.92 -11.03 -3.80
N ASP A 37 8.93 -12.07 -4.61
CA ASP A 37 9.95 -13.10 -4.55
C ASP A 37 11.23 -12.41 -4.96
N SER A 38 12.19 -12.33 -4.05
CA SER A 38 13.47 -11.67 -4.26
C SER A 38 14.20 -12.24 -5.48
N ARG A 39 13.78 -13.41 -6.00
CA ARG A 39 14.43 -14.20 -7.07
C ARG A 39 15.92 -14.40 -6.82
N ASP A 40 16.32 -14.16 -5.58
CA ASP A 40 17.66 -14.20 -5.05
C ASP A 40 17.59 -15.14 -3.84
N PRO A 41 17.66 -16.45 -4.10
CA PRO A 41 17.68 -17.45 -3.04
C PRO A 41 18.87 -17.26 -2.09
N ALA A 42 19.93 -16.53 -2.50
CA ALA A 42 21.07 -16.24 -1.63
C ALA A 42 20.74 -15.15 -0.60
N ASN A 43 20.05 -14.09 -0.99
CA ASN A 43 19.59 -13.05 -0.05
C ASN A 43 18.46 -13.53 0.87
N LEU A 44 17.55 -14.38 0.38
CA LEU A 44 16.51 -15.00 1.20
C LEU A 44 17.08 -16.01 2.21
N ALA A 45 18.11 -16.76 1.83
CA ALA A 45 18.85 -17.63 2.75
C ALA A 45 19.65 -16.83 3.79
N LEU A 46 20.15 -15.63 3.44
CA LEU A 46 20.82 -14.72 4.37
C LEU A 46 19.86 -14.16 5.43
N LEU A 47 18.60 -13.94 5.05
CA LEU A 47 17.57 -13.40 5.94
C LEU A 47 16.87 -14.48 6.78
N ASN A 48 16.93 -15.76 6.39
CA ASN A 48 16.44 -16.92 7.16
C ASN A 48 14.96 -16.80 7.62
N ARG A 49 14.17 -16.03 6.88
CA ARG A 49 12.84 -15.54 7.29
C ARG A 49 11.85 -15.62 6.11
N PRO A 50 11.36 -16.83 5.75
CA PRO A 50 10.43 -17.04 4.64
C PRO A 50 9.10 -16.28 4.79
N GLU A 51 8.75 -15.86 6.00
CA GLU A 51 7.58 -15.02 6.29
C GLU A 51 7.66 -13.60 5.72
N LEU A 52 8.86 -13.10 5.39
CA LEU A 52 9.08 -11.73 4.91
C LEU A 52 8.66 -11.50 3.44
N GLY A 53 8.37 -12.54 2.66
CA GLY A 53 7.91 -12.40 1.27
C GLY A 53 6.59 -11.61 1.17
N VAL A 54 5.75 -11.72 2.19
CA VAL A 54 4.52 -10.95 2.33
C VAL A 54 4.83 -9.49 2.71
N THR A 55 5.82 -9.27 3.59
CA THR A 55 6.28 -7.94 4.02
C THR A 55 6.77 -7.08 2.86
N PHE A 56 7.46 -7.67 1.88
CA PHE A 56 7.93 -6.93 0.72
C PHE A 56 6.82 -6.61 -0.27
N THR A 57 5.73 -7.39 -0.33
CA THR A 57 4.64 -7.13 -1.28
C THR A 57 4.02 -5.74 -1.06
N LYS A 58 4.00 -5.25 0.19
CA LYS A 58 3.63 -3.87 0.55
C LYS A 58 4.42 -2.80 -0.20
N LEU A 59 5.70 -3.07 -0.52
CA LEU A 59 6.57 -2.14 -1.24
C LEU A 59 6.16 -1.94 -2.72
N HIS A 60 5.32 -2.81 -3.29
CA HIS A 60 4.70 -2.52 -4.58
C HIS A 60 3.92 -1.20 -4.56
N CYS A 61 3.60 -0.65 -3.39
CA CYS A 61 2.97 0.64 -3.34
C CYS A 61 3.80 1.78 -3.94
N TRP A 62 5.14 1.71 -3.86
CA TRP A 62 6.08 2.60 -4.55
C TRP A 62 6.22 2.34 -6.06
N ARG A 63 5.49 1.37 -6.62
CA ARG A 63 5.47 1.12 -8.08
C ARG A 63 4.27 1.71 -8.81
N LEU A 64 3.27 2.25 -8.10
CA LEU A 64 2.09 2.84 -8.75
C LEU A 64 2.34 4.26 -9.27
N VAL A 65 3.32 4.40 -10.16
CA VAL A 65 3.81 5.68 -10.71
C VAL A 65 2.75 6.52 -11.43
N GLN A 66 1.56 5.97 -11.70
CA GLN A 66 0.41 6.72 -12.19
C GLN A 66 -0.16 7.72 -11.17
N PHE A 67 0.17 7.57 -9.88
CA PHE A 67 -0.25 8.48 -8.81
C PHE A 67 0.87 9.41 -8.40
N LYS A 68 0.54 10.67 -8.10
CA LYS A 68 1.54 11.62 -7.57
C LYS A 68 1.86 11.34 -6.10
N LYS A 69 0.85 10.84 -5.37
CA LYS A 69 0.85 10.76 -3.91
C LYS A 69 -0.14 9.69 -3.45
N CYS A 70 0.29 8.83 -2.54
CA CYS A 70 -0.54 7.78 -1.96
C CYS A 70 -0.49 7.83 -0.43
N VAL A 71 -1.64 7.52 0.19
CA VAL A 71 -1.71 7.11 1.58
C VAL A 71 -1.96 5.62 1.57
N PHE A 72 -0.97 4.88 2.06
CA PHE A 72 -1.06 3.46 2.24
C PHE A 72 -1.75 3.15 3.57
N MET A 73 -2.69 2.21 3.57
CA MET A 73 -3.26 1.62 4.78
C MET A 73 -3.26 0.09 4.70
N ASP A 74 -2.98 -0.59 5.81
CA ASP A 74 -3.14 -2.04 5.92
C ASP A 74 -4.66 -2.41 5.91
N SER A 75 -5.03 -3.63 5.51
CA SER A 75 -6.46 -4.04 5.47
C SER A 75 -7.15 -4.11 6.82
N ASP A 76 -6.37 -4.23 7.89
CA ASP A 76 -6.89 -4.29 9.26
C ASP A 76 -7.12 -2.88 9.84
N THR A 77 -6.93 -1.84 9.04
CA THR A 77 -7.28 -0.47 9.40
C THR A 77 -8.74 -0.15 9.08
N LEU A 78 -9.37 0.65 9.94
CA LEU A 78 -10.73 1.14 9.73
C LEU A 78 -10.75 2.67 9.78
N VAL A 79 -11.20 3.29 8.68
CA VAL A 79 -11.34 4.73 8.58
C VAL A 79 -12.64 5.18 9.23
N LEU A 80 -12.55 5.88 10.37
CA LEU A 80 -13.72 6.36 11.12
C LEU A 80 -14.23 7.72 10.61
N GLN A 81 -13.34 8.56 10.06
CA GLN A 81 -13.64 9.90 9.57
C GLN A 81 -12.85 10.18 8.29
N ASN A 82 -13.29 11.17 7.49
CA ASN A 82 -12.50 11.60 6.33
C ASN A 82 -11.12 12.05 6.82
N CYS A 83 -10.09 11.57 6.12
CA CYS A 83 -8.70 11.84 6.46
C CYS A 83 -7.93 12.34 5.21
N ASP A 84 -8.61 13.02 4.28
CA ASP A 84 -8.00 13.52 3.04
C ASP A 84 -6.92 14.59 3.32
N GLU A 85 -6.87 15.15 4.52
CA GLU A 85 -5.80 16.02 4.99
C GLU A 85 -4.45 15.31 5.06
N LEU A 86 -4.40 13.97 5.18
CA LEU A 86 -3.14 13.21 5.14
C LEU A 86 -2.38 13.45 3.82
N PHE A 87 -3.08 13.79 2.74
CA PHE A 87 -2.44 14.14 1.46
C PHE A 87 -1.76 15.51 1.45
N SER A 88 -1.87 16.31 2.51
CA SER A 88 -1.08 17.52 2.70
C SER A 88 0.33 17.26 3.25
N LYS A 89 0.58 16.07 3.84
CA LYS A 89 1.85 15.71 4.48
C LYS A 89 2.98 15.44 3.47
N GLU A 90 4.21 15.49 3.98
CA GLU A 90 5.46 15.21 3.25
C GLU A 90 5.91 13.75 3.41
N GLU A 91 6.86 13.31 2.58
CA GLU A 91 7.48 11.99 2.70
C GLU A 91 8.69 12.03 3.65
N LEU A 92 8.89 11.03 4.52
CA LEU A 92 7.97 9.97 4.94
C LEU A 92 7.15 10.48 6.13
N SER A 93 5.83 10.35 6.08
CA SER A 93 4.95 10.65 7.23
C SER A 93 4.25 9.39 7.72
N ALA A 94 4.30 9.16 9.03
CA ALA A 94 3.72 8.03 9.72
C ALA A 94 3.44 8.38 11.18
N VAL A 95 2.68 7.54 11.88
CA VAL A 95 2.46 7.64 13.33
C VAL A 95 3.49 6.81 14.09
N PRO A 96 3.88 7.20 15.32
CA PRO A 96 4.77 6.39 16.15
C PRO A 96 4.13 5.03 16.48
N ASP A 97 4.97 4.01 16.61
CA ASP A 97 4.56 2.70 17.10
C ASP A 97 4.26 2.75 18.61
N VAL A 98 3.27 1.97 19.05
CA VAL A 98 2.84 1.96 20.46
C VAL A 98 3.87 1.31 21.38
N GLY A 99 4.64 0.34 20.89
CA GLY A 99 5.63 -0.39 21.68
C GLY A 99 6.98 0.33 21.76
N TRP A 100 7.42 0.89 20.63
CA TRP A 100 8.69 1.61 20.54
C TRP A 100 8.49 2.95 19.82
N PRO A 101 8.34 4.08 20.54
CA PRO A 101 7.90 5.34 19.96
C PRO A 101 8.90 5.99 18.98
N ASP A 102 10.17 5.56 19.00
CA ASP A 102 11.16 6.00 18.00
C ASP A 102 11.02 5.26 16.65
N CYS A 103 10.22 4.20 16.60
CA CYS A 103 9.84 3.52 15.38
C CYS A 103 8.47 4.01 14.93
N PHE A 104 8.23 4.07 13.63
CA PHE A 104 6.90 4.35 13.11
C PHE A 104 6.10 3.05 12.89
N ASN A 105 4.79 3.12 13.07
CA ASN A 105 3.89 2.07 12.66
C ASN A 105 3.72 2.11 11.13
N SER A 106 4.00 1.00 10.46
CA SER A 106 3.89 0.92 9.00
C SER A 106 2.45 0.80 8.49
N GLY A 107 1.46 0.63 9.38
CA GLY A 107 0.07 0.37 9.02
C GLY A 107 -0.65 1.53 8.36
N VAL A 108 -0.19 2.75 8.59
CA VAL A 108 -0.58 3.93 7.81
C VAL A 108 0.67 4.70 7.42
N LEU A 109 0.96 4.73 6.12
CA LEU A 109 2.18 5.33 5.58
C LEU A 109 1.87 6.31 4.46
N PHE A 110 2.60 7.41 4.45
CA PHE A 110 2.57 8.35 3.35
C PHE A 110 3.75 8.12 2.39
N CYS A 111 3.47 7.98 1.09
CA CYS A 111 4.48 7.71 0.06
C CYS A 111 4.18 8.51 -1.24
N PRO A 112 5.12 9.32 -1.76
CA PRO A 112 5.11 9.85 -3.10
C PRO A 112 5.90 8.94 -4.07
N LEU A 113 5.44 8.96 -5.31
CA LEU A 113 6.02 8.21 -6.41
C LEU A 113 6.76 9.19 -7.31
N ARG A 114 8.00 9.56 -6.95
CA ARG A 114 8.82 10.40 -7.83
C ARG A 114 9.56 9.55 -8.86
N GLY A 115 8.85 9.19 -9.93
CA GLY A 115 9.44 9.06 -11.26
C GLY A 115 9.25 10.37 -12.00
N HIS A 116 10.25 10.84 -12.73
CA HIS A 116 10.22 12.06 -13.55
C HIS A 116 9.23 11.94 -14.74
N LEU A 117 7.92 11.81 -14.50
CA LEU A 117 6.89 11.83 -15.54
C LEU A 117 5.67 12.60 -15.02
N GLN A 118 5.34 13.69 -15.71
CA GLN A 118 4.17 14.52 -15.44
C GLN A 118 2.89 13.71 -15.71
N CYS A 119 2.26 13.16 -14.67
CA CYS A 119 0.90 12.62 -14.76
C CYS A 119 -0.05 13.38 -13.82
N SER A 120 -1.22 13.71 -14.36
CA SER A 120 -2.24 14.58 -13.78
C SER A 120 -2.99 13.92 -12.62
N HIS A 121 -3.10 14.66 -11.52
CA HIS A 121 -4.22 14.75 -10.55
C HIS A 121 -4.71 13.56 -9.72
N HIS A 122 -4.09 12.38 -9.70
CA HIS A 122 -4.65 11.27 -8.90
C HIS A 122 -3.88 11.02 -7.59
N ILE A 123 -4.64 11.13 -6.50
CA ILE A 123 -4.28 10.90 -5.11
C ILE A 123 -5.08 9.66 -4.66
N CYS A 124 -4.48 8.73 -3.90
CA CYS A 124 -5.08 7.42 -3.65
C CYS A 124 -4.99 6.90 -2.19
N TRP A 125 -6.07 6.28 -1.72
CA TRP A 125 -6.14 5.43 -0.51
C TRP A 125 -5.98 3.96 -0.87
N ARG A 126 -5.31 3.19 0.01
CA ARG A 126 -5.11 1.75 -0.21
C ARG A 126 -5.48 0.92 1.00
N ALA A 127 -6.07 -0.23 0.76
CA ALA A 127 -6.23 -1.31 1.74
C ALA A 127 -5.60 -2.58 1.13
N TRP A 128 -4.88 -3.39 1.91
CA TRP A 128 -4.25 -4.64 1.46
C TRP A 128 -4.60 -5.79 2.41
N GLN A 129 -5.28 -6.86 1.93
CA GLN A 129 -5.51 -8.09 2.71
C GLN A 129 -5.03 -9.33 1.96
N LEU A 130 -4.17 -10.10 2.65
CA LEU A 130 -3.77 -11.52 2.54
C LEU A 130 -3.34 -12.06 1.16
#